data_AF-A0A961JRJ1-F1
#
_entry.id   AF-A0A961JRJ1-F1
#
_cell.length_a   1.000
_cell.length_b   1.000
_cell.length_c   1.000
_cell.angle_alpha   90.00
_cell.angle_beta   90.00
_cell.angle_gamma   90.00
#
_symmetry.space_group_name_H-M   'P 1'
#
loop_
_entity.id
_entity.type
_entity.pdbx_description
1 polymer ?
#
loop_
_entity_poly.entity_id
_entity_poly.type
_entity_poly.pdbx_seq_one_letter_code
_entity_poly.pdbx_strand_id
1 'polypeptide(L)' 'MMAFEFNGQSIETTATGFLVNQEDWSEDLARAMAAAEDIPELTERHWDLINYLREEYF' A
#
# COMPACT_ATOMS: atom_id res chain seq x y z
N MET A 1 8.90 5.68 12.38
CA MET A 1 8.28 4.37 12.12
C MET A 1 6.88 4.47 12.69
N MET A 2 5.89 4.19 11.87
CA MET A 2 4.49 4.09 12.28
C MET A 2 3.99 2.70 11.90
N ALA A 3 2.83 2.31 12.39
CA ALA A 3 2.21 1.05 12.01
C ALA A 3 0.84 1.31 11.39
N PHE A 4 0.55 0.61 10.30
CA PHE A 4 -0.74 0.60 9.63
C PHE A 4 -1.49 -0.68 10.04
N GLU A 5 -2.64 -0.53 10.68
CA GLU A 5 -3.44 -1.68 11.13
C GLU A 5 -4.28 -2.23 9.97
N PHE A 6 -4.04 -3.49 9.60
CA PHE A 6 -4.70 -4.14 8.48
C PHE A 6 -4.98 -5.62 8.82
N ASN A 7 -6.24 -6.06 8.70
CA ASN A 7 -6.66 -7.44 8.99
C ASN A 7 -6.20 -7.99 10.36
N GLY A 8 -6.12 -7.13 11.38
CA GLY A 8 -5.65 -7.51 12.72
C GLY A 8 -4.12 -7.70 12.82
N GLN A 9 -3.39 -7.28 11.78
CA GLN A 9 -1.94 -7.23 11.75
C GLN A 9 -1.47 -5.78 11.73
N SER A 10 -0.33 -5.53 12.38
CA SER A 10 0.32 -4.22 12.40
C SER A 10 1.41 -4.22 11.33
N ILE A 11 1.21 -3.47 10.25
CA ILE A 11 2.13 -3.37 9.12
C ILE A 11 3.09 -2.21 9.34
N GLU A 12 4.40 -2.46 9.31
CA GLU A 12 5.39 -1.43 9.59
C GLU A 12 5.55 -0.45 8.42
N THR A 13 5.48 0.84 8.73
CA THR A 13 5.64 1.93 7.76
C THR A 13 6.69 2.95 8.19
N THR A 14 7.29 3.59 7.20
CA THR A 14 8.17 4.74 7.38
C THR A 14 7.38 5.94 7.91
N ALA A 15 8.08 6.99 8.35
CA ALA A 15 7.43 8.21 8.85
C ALA A 15 6.56 8.92 7.78
N THR A 16 6.77 8.61 6.50
CA THR A 16 6.02 9.16 5.36
C THR A 16 5.03 8.16 4.75
N GLY A 17 4.75 7.04 5.42
CA GLY A 17 3.69 6.10 5.03
C GLY A 17 4.09 5.00 4.03
N PHE A 18 5.37 4.87 3.64
CA PHE A 18 5.81 3.74 2.81
C PHE A 18 5.99 2.46 3.63
N LEU A 19 5.69 1.31 3.04
CA LEU A 19 5.99 -0.01 3.64
C LEU A 19 7.49 -0.15 3.94
N VAL A 20 7.82 -0.62 5.14
CA VAL A 20 9.21 -0.97 5.50
C VAL A 20 9.58 -2.32 4.87
N ASN A 21 8.69 -3.31 4.96
CA ASN A 21 8.82 -4.59 4.27
C ASN A 21 7.92 -4.64 3.03
N GLN A 22 8.51 -4.83 1.86
CA GLN A 22 7.77 -4.83 0.59
C GLN A 22 7.02 -6.14 0.35
N GLU A 23 7.38 -7.21 1.06
CA GLU A 23 6.67 -8.49 1.04
C GLU A 23 5.32 -8.43 1.77
N ASP A 24 5.10 -7.42 2.62
CA ASP A 24 3.82 -7.20 3.30
C ASP A 24 2.73 -6.71 2.32
N TRP A 25 3.12 -6.30 1.11
CA TRP A 25 2.20 -5.75 0.13
C TRP A 25 1.20 -6.79 -0.37
N SER A 26 -0.04 -6.36 -0.50
CA SER A 26 -1.11 -7.04 -1.24
C SER A 26 -2.03 -6.00 -1.88
N GLU A 27 -2.82 -6.40 -2.87
CA GLU A 27 -3.80 -5.49 -3.46
C GLU A 27 -4.80 -4.95 -2.42
N ASP A 28 -5.23 -5.78 -1.48
CA ASP A 28 -6.17 -5.36 -0.43
C ASP A 28 -5.55 -4.36 0.54
N LEU A 29 -4.26 -4.53 0.87
CA LEU A 29 -3.52 -3.55 1.66
C LEU A 29 -3.40 -2.22 0.89
N ALA A 30 -3.09 -2.26 -0.41
CA ALA A 30 -3.01 -1.06 -1.23
C ALA A 30 -4.36 -0.32 -1.27
N ARG A 31 -5.49 -1.03 -1.38
CA ARG A 31 -6.84 -0.45 -1.29
C ARG A 31 -7.09 0.19 0.08
N ALA A 32 -6.72 -0.47 1.16
CA ALA A 32 -6.89 0.05 2.52
C ALA A 32 -6.05 1.31 2.76
N MET A 33 -4.79 1.32 2.32
CA MET A 33 -3.90 2.48 2.40
C MET A 33 -4.43 3.64 1.56
N ALA A 34 -4.94 3.38 0.35
CA ALA A 34 -5.55 4.41 -0.50
C ALA A 34 -6.77 5.04 0.18
N ALA A 35 -7.66 4.23 0.76
CA ALA A 35 -8.84 4.72 1.46
C ALA A 35 -8.48 5.60 2.68
N ALA A 36 -7.37 5.31 3.37
CA ALA A 36 -6.86 6.11 4.47
C ALA A 36 -6.30 7.48 4.03
N GLU A 37 -5.91 7.61 2.76
CA GLU A 37 -5.42 8.85 2.13
C GLU A 37 -6.52 9.57 1.33
N ASP A 38 -7.79 9.35 1.71
CA ASP A 38 -8.97 9.92 1.05
C ASP A 38 -9.13 9.55 -0.44
N ILE A 39 -8.55 8.41 -0.86
CA ILE A 39 -8.72 7.81 -2.19
C ILE A 39 -9.64 6.59 -2.05
N PRO A 40 -10.97 6.73 -2.23
CA PRO A 40 -11.93 5.67 -1.94
C PRO A 40 -11.83 4.48 -2.89
N GLU A 41 -11.29 4.67 -4.10
CA GLU A 41 -11.17 3.63 -5.11
C GLU A 41 -9.89 3.80 -5.93
N LEU A 42 -9.10 2.72 -6.01
CA LEU A 42 -8.00 2.59 -6.95
C LEU A 42 -8.57 2.15 -8.31
N THR A 43 -8.73 3.12 -9.21
CA THR A 43 -9.14 2.88 -10.60
C THR A 43 -8.08 2.08 -11.38
N GLU A 44 -8.46 1.57 -12.56
CA GLU A 44 -7.56 0.85 -13.48
C GLU A 44 -6.24 1.59 -13.75
N ARG A 45 -6.31 2.92 -13.97
CA ARG A 45 -5.11 3.74 -14.20
C ARG A 45 -4.16 3.80 -12.99
N HIS A 46 -4.68 3.68 -11.77
CA HIS A 46 -3.83 3.59 -10.59
C HIS A 46 -3.15 2.22 -10.54
N TRP A 47 -3.88 1.15 -10.83
CA TRP A 47 -3.33 -0.21 -10.89
C TRP A 47 -2.27 -0.37 -11.97
N ASP A 48 -2.45 0.23 -13.14
CA ASP A 48 -1.43 0.23 -14.20
C ASP A 48 -0.10 0.77 -13.67
N LEU A 49 -0.12 1.91 -12.96
CA LEU A 49 1.08 2.52 -12.41
C LEU A 49 1.63 1.73 -11.22
N ILE A 50 0.78 1.27 -10.31
CA ILE A 50 1.19 0.47 -9.14
C ILE A 50 1.88 -0.81 -9.62
N ASN A 51 1.26 -1.55 -10.54
CA ASN A 51 1.78 -2.81 -11.05
C ASN A 51 3.07 -2.61 -11.83
N TYR A 52 3.15 -1.57 -12.66
CA TYR A 52 4.40 -1.20 -13.34
C TYR A 52 5.53 -0.92 -12.35
N LEU A 53 5.30 -0.07 -11.34
CA LEU A 53 6.32 0.22 -10.32
C LEU A 53 6.70 -1.02 -9.53
N ARG A 54 5.76 -1.94 -9.28
CA ARG A 54 6.07 -3.16 -8.57
C ARG A 54 6.93 -4.11 -9.40
N GLU A 55 6.59 -4.30 -10.67
CA GLU A 55 7.37 -5.12 -11.59
C GLU A 55 8.81 -4.61 -11.79
N GLU A 56 8.99 -3.28 -11.82
CA GLU A 56 10.31 -2.69 -12.06
C GLU A 56 11.21 -2.61 -10.82
N TYR A 57 10.64 -2.59 -9.61
CA TYR A 57 11.40 -2.30 -8.38
C TYR A 57 11.34 -3.39 -7.30
N PHE A 58 10.46 -4.39 -7.39
CA PHE A 58 10.27 -5.43 -6.36
C PHE A 58 10.18 -6.83 -6.97
#